data_AF-Q1HLH2-F1
#
_entry.id   AF-Q1HLH2-F1
#
_cell.length_a   1.000
_cell.length_b   1.000
_cell.length_c   1.000
_cell.angle_alpha   90.00
_cell.angle_beta   90.00
_cell.angle_gamma   90.00
#
_symmetry.space_group_name_H-M   'P 1'
#
loop_
_entity.id
_entity.type
_entity.pdbx_description
1 polymer ?
#
loop_
_entity_poly.entity_id
_entity_poly.type
_entity_poly.pdbx_seq_one_letter_code
_entity_poly.pdbx_strand_id
1 'polypeptide(L)'
;MKKYLLGIGLILALIACKQNVSSLDEKNSVSVDLPGGMKVLVSKEKDKDGKYNLMATVEKLELKGTSDKNNGSGTLEGEKTDKSKVKLTIAEDLSKTTFEIFKEDGKTLVSKKVTLKDKSSTEEKFNEKGEISEKTIARANGTRLEYTDIKSDKTGKAKEVLKDFTLEGTLAADGKTTLKVTEGTVTLSKNISKSGEITVALDDTDSSGNKKSGTWDSGTSTLTISKNSQKTKQLVFTKEDTITVQNYDSAGTNLEGKAVEITTLKELKDALK
;
A
#
# COMPACT_ATOMS: atom_id res chain seq x y z
N MET A 1 -81.07 7.75 -21.51
CA MET A 1 -79.76 7.19 -21.88
C MET A 1 -78.65 8.02 -21.24
N LYS A 2 -77.74 7.36 -20.48
CA LYS A 2 -76.34 7.73 -20.07
C LYS A 2 -76.16 9.04 -19.25
N LYS A 3 -75.80 9.04 -17.94
CA LYS A 3 -74.52 8.70 -17.24
C LYS A 3 -73.26 9.24 -17.98
N TYR A 4 -72.28 9.98 -17.43
CA TYR A 4 -71.56 10.04 -16.14
C TYR A 4 -70.98 11.47 -15.93
N LEU A 5 -71.03 12.08 -14.73
CA LEU A 5 -69.97 12.16 -13.69
C LEU A 5 -68.59 12.63 -14.22
N LEU A 6 -68.20 13.90 -14.03
CA LEU A 6 -67.43 14.48 -12.89
C LEU A 6 -66.05 13.81 -12.63
N GLY A 7 -64.97 14.62 -12.64
CA GLY A 7 -63.80 14.34 -11.78
C GLY A 7 -62.40 14.51 -12.38
N ILE A 8 -61.88 15.75 -12.28
CA ILE A 8 -60.63 16.13 -11.58
C ILE A 8 -59.30 15.47 -12.00
N GLY A 9 -58.36 16.35 -12.37
CA GLY A 9 -56.99 16.03 -12.74
C GLY A 9 -56.17 15.34 -11.66
N LEU A 10 -55.27 14.48 -12.12
CA LEU A 10 -54.26 13.83 -11.30
C LEU A 10 -52.89 14.41 -11.65
N ILE A 11 -52.48 15.39 -10.84
CA ILE A 11 -51.08 15.82 -10.74
C ILE A 11 -50.33 14.69 -10.05
N LEU A 12 -49.46 13.99 -10.79
CA LEU A 12 -48.47 13.09 -10.21
C LEU A 12 -47.35 13.92 -9.59
N ALA A 13 -47.54 14.34 -8.34
CA ALA A 13 -46.44 14.75 -7.49
C ALA A 13 -45.67 13.50 -7.06
N LEU A 14 -44.48 13.27 -7.64
CA LEU A 14 -43.48 12.39 -7.03
C LEU A 14 -43.04 13.04 -5.72
N ILE A 15 -43.65 12.58 -4.63
CA ILE A 15 -43.16 12.84 -3.28
C ILE A 15 -41.83 12.10 -3.15
N ALA A 16 -40.74 12.84 -3.25
CA ALA A 16 -39.49 12.42 -2.64
C ALA A 16 -39.79 12.20 -1.14
N CYS A 17 -39.89 10.94 -0.72
CA CYS A 17 -39.70 10.59 0.68
C CYS A 17 -38.27 10.97 1.03
N LYS A 18 -38.08 12.23 1.44
CA LYS A 18 -36.95 12.70 2.19
C LYS A 18 -36.91 11.83 3.44
N GLN A 19 -36.10 10.77 3.38
CA GLN A 19 -35.95 9.83 4.47
C GLN A 19 -35.55 10.63 5.71
N ASN A 20 -36.41 10.63 6.72
CA ASN A 20 -36.03 10.93 8.10
C ASN A 20 -35.09 9.80 8.55
N VAL A 21 -33.85 9.81 8.05
CA VAL A 21 -32.76 9.09 8.72
C VAL A 21 -32.48 9.96 9.94
N SER A 22 -32.92 9.51 11.12
CA SER A 22 -32.43 10.07 12.37
C SER A 22 -30.91 10.14 12.25
N SER A 23 -30.33 11.34 12.35
CA SER A 23 -28.89 11.52 12.24
C SER A 23 -28.21 10.56 13.21
N LEU A 24 -27.35 9.68 12.68
CA LEU A 24 -26.48 8.85 13.50
C LEU A 24 -25.60 9.80 14.32
N ASP A 25 -25.64 9.66 15.64
CA ASP A 25 -24.82 10.41 16.58
C ASP A 25 -24.22 9.45 17.62
N GLU A 26 -23.29 9.93 18.45
CA GLU A 26 -22.65 9.09 19.45
C GLU A 26 -23.63 8.49 20.49
N LYS A 27 -24.81 9.08 20.68
CA LYS A 27 -25.79 8.61 21.67
C LYS A 27 -26.57 7.41 21.14
N ASN A 28 -26.88 7.39 19.85
CA ASN A 28 -27.67 6.32 19.21
C ASN A 28 -26.83 5.29 18.43
N SER A 29 -25.50 5.37 18.51
CA SER A 29 -24.58 4.49 17.79
C SER A 29 -23.51 3.83 18.67
N VAL A 30 -22.82 2.84 18.10
CA VAL A 30 -21.61 2.22 18.61
C VAL A 30 -20.46 2.58 17.67
N SER A 31 -19.35 3.05 18.21
CA SER A 31 -18.13 3.31 17.44
C SER A 31 -17.27 2.05 17.34
N VAL A 32 -16.85 1.72 16.13
CA VAL A 32 -15.99 0.57 15.83
C VAL A 32 -14.70 1.08 15.16
N ASP A 33 -13.56 0.72 15.73
CA ASP A 33 -12.25 1.02 15.16
C ASP A 33 -11.94 0.08 13.98
N LEU A 34 -11.37 0.65 12.91
CA LEU A 34 -11.09 -0.06 11.67
C LEU A 34 -9.59 0.00 11.30
N PRO A 35 -9.12 -0.92 10.45
CA PRO A 35 -7.82 -0.78 9.78
C PRO A 35 -7.59 0.63 9.20
N GLY A 36 -6.38 1.16 9.34
CA GLY A 36 -6.02 2.50 8.87
C GLY A 36 -6.41 3.65 9.80
N GLY A 37 -6.81 3.35 11.04
CA GLY A 37 -7.17 4.38 12.04
C GLY A 37 -8.51 5.06 11.77
N MET A 38 -9.32 4.48 10.86
CA MET A 38 -10.69 4.92 10.60
C MET A 38 -11.62 4.44 11.70
N LYS A 39 -12.76 5.14 11.85
CA LYS A 39 -13.86 4.70 12.71
C LYS A 39 -15.15 4.67 11.92
N VAL A 40 -16.01 3.72 12.23
CA VAL A 40 -17.39 3.67 11.74
C VAL A 40 -18.36 3.68 12.93
N LEU A 41 -19.41 4.47 12.80
CA LEU A 41 -20.56 4.47 13.70
C LEU A 41 -21.61 3.51 13.15
N VAL A 42 -22.12 2.65 14.02
CA VAL A 42 -23.15 1.66 13.72
C VAL A 42 -24.37 1.95 14.57
N SER A 43 -25.58 2.01 13.98
CA SER A 43 -26.79 2.21 14.78
C SER A 43 -26.99 1.09 15.81
N LYS A 44 -27.54 1.43 16.98
CA LYS A 44 -27.89 0.44 18.01
C LYS A 44 -29.07 -0.43 17.58
N GLU A 45 -29.97 0.14 16.79
CA GLU A 45 -31.20 -0.49 16.31
C GLU A 45 -31.22 -0.61 14.80
N LYS A 46 -32.06 -1.52 14.30
CA LYS A 46 -32.32 -1.68 12.88
C LYS A 46 -33.27 -0.60 12.38
N ASP A 47 -33.08 -0.19 11.12
CA ASP A 47 -33.99 0.69 10.39
C ASP A 47 -35.28 -0.03 9.98
N LYS A 48 -36.15 0.70 9.29
CA LYS A 48 -37.43 0.19 8.78
C LYS A 48 -37.29 -0.99 7.81
N ASP A 49 -36.12 -1.16 7.21
CA ASP A 49 -35.80 -2.22 6.24
C ASP A 49 -35.08 -3.39 6.94
N GLY A 50 -34.94 -3.35 8.27
CA GLY A 50 -34.36 -4.41 9.08
C GLY A 50 -32.82 -4.41 9.12
N LYS A 51 -32.18 -3.30 8.74
CA LYS A 51 -30.73 -3.15 8.60
C LYS A 51 -30.13 -2.15 9.59
N TYR A 52 -28.85 -2.29 9.89
CA TYR A 52 -28.11 -1.32 10.69
C TYR A 52 -27.60 -0.18 9.80
N ASN A 53 -27.77 1.06 10.25
CA ASN A 53 -27.21 2.23 9.58
C ASN A 53 -25.73 2.37 9.93
N LEU A 54 -24.91 2.70 8.93
CA LEU A 54 -23.48 2.93 9.06
C LEU A 54 -23.14 4.38 8.68
N MET A 55 -22.24 5.00 9.44
CA MET A 55 -21.68 6.31 9.10
C MET A 55 -20.19 6.37 9.41
N ALA A 56 -19.39 6.90 8.49
CA ALA A 56 -17.96 7.14 8.72
C ALA A 56 -17.58 8.50 8.11
N THR A 57 -16.61 9.17 8.75
CA THR A 57 -16.03 10.40 8.19
C THR A 57 -14.59 10.12 7.78
N VAL A 58 -14.31 10.19 6.48
CA VAL A 58 -12.99 9.95 5.89
C VAL A 58 -12.59 11.18 5.09
N GLU A 59 -11.41 11.76 5.35
CA GLU A 59 -10.94 12.98 4.65
C GLU A 59 -11.94 14.15 4.68
N LYS A 60 -12.66 14.33 5.80
CA LYS A 60 -13.75 15.32 5.97
C LYS A 60 -14.99 15.07 5.08
N LEU A 61 -15.07 13.91 4.42
CA LEU A 61 -16.25 13.46 3.71
C LEU A 61 -17.05 12.48 4.58
N GLU A 62 -18.34 12.76 4.75
CA GLU A 62 -19.28 11.86 5.41
C GLU A 62 -19.73 10.77 4.42
N LEU A 63 -19.58 9.52 4.82
CA LEU A 63 -20.02 8.34 4.08
C LEU A 63 -21.14 7.66 4.85
N LYS A 64 -22.17 7.20 4.14
CA LYS A 64 -23.32 6.51 4.73
C LYS A 64 -23.61 5.19 4.04
N GLY A 65 -24.15 4.24 4.78
CA GLY A 65 -24.53 2.94 4.25
C GLY A 65 -25.49 2.21 5.17
N THR A 66 -25.89 1.02 4.76
CA THR A 66 -26.65 0.07 5.60
C THR A 66 -26.01 -1.30 5.55
N SER A 67 -26.19 -2.10 6.61
CA SER A 67 -25.64 -3.45 6.72
C SER A 67 -26.60 -4.39 7.43
N ASP A 68 -26.59 -5.66 7.05
CA ASP A 68 -27.33 -6.69 7.78
C ASP A 68 -26.67 -7.02 9.13
N LYS A 69 -25.39 -6.62 9.31
CA LYS A 69 -24.56 -6.87 10.49
C LYS A 69 -24.42 -5.63 11.35
N ASN A 70 -24.35 -5.82 12.67
CA ASN A 70 -24.16 -4.76 13.66
C ASN A 70 -22.70 -4.54 14.07
N ASN A 71 -21.75 -5.21 13.42
CA ASN A 71 -20.34 -5.19 13.81
C ASN A 71 -19.52 -4.09 13.11
N GLY A 72 -20.15 -3.26 12.27
CA GLY A 72 -19.50 -2.21 11.49
C GLY A 72 -19.02 -2.63 10.10
N SER A 73 -19.14 -3.91 9.74
CA SER A 73 -18.88 -4.35 8.37
C SER A 73 -19.99 -3.92 7.41
N GLY A 74 -19.63 -3.71 6.14
CA GLY A 74 -20.56 -3.27 5.11
C GLY A 74 -19.93 -2.31 4.11
N THR A 75 -20.79 -1.64 3.35
CA THR A 75 -20.39 -0.64 2.35
C THR A 75 -20.99 0.70 2.71
N LEU A 76 -20.17 1.75 2.67
CA LEU A 76 -20.58 3.14 2.83
C LEU A 76 -20.21 3.91 1.57
N GLU A 77 -21.07 4.81 1.14
CA GLU A 77 -20.91 5.62 -0.07
C GLU A 77 -21.06 7.10 0.25
N GLY A 78 -20.44 7.93 -0.60
CA GLY A 78 -20.53 9.38 -0.52
C GLY A 78 -20.11 10.02 -1.84
N GLU A 79 -20.22 11.34 -1.90
CA GLU A 79 -19.92 12.13 -3.08
C GLU A 79 -19.07 13.36 -2.68
N LYS A 80 -17.95 13.56 -3.37
CA LYS A 80 -17.10 14.75 -3.20
C LYS A 80 -17.74 15.97 -3.86
N THR A 81 -17.26 17.17 -3.53
CA THR A 81 -17.74 18.43 -4.14
C THR A 81 -17.51 18.52 -5.65
N ASP A 82 -16.53 17.79 -6.17
CA ASP A 82 -16.27 17.65 -7.61
C ASP A 82 -17.11 16.54 -8.28
N LYS A 83 -18.10 16.00 -7.55
CA LYS A 83 -18.99 14.89 -7.92
C LYS A 83 -18.32 13.51 -8.07
N SER A 84 -17.04 13.38 -7.71
CA SER A 84 -16.41 12.06 -7.61
C SER A 84 -17.15 11.19 -6.61
N LYS A 85 -17.41 9.93 -6.97
CA LYS A 85 -18.07 8.97 -6.08
C LYS A 85 -17.03 8.32 -5.18
N VAL A 86 -17.38 8.14 -3.91
CA VAL A 86 -16.49 7.52 -2.91
C VAL A 86 -17.18 6.31 -2.33
N LYS A 87 -16.42 5.22 -2.17
CA LYS A 87 -16.89 3.97 -1.59
C LYS A 87 -15.89 3.46 -0.56
N LEU A 88 -16.38 3.21 0.66
CA LEU A 88 -15.66 2.50 1.71
C LEU A 88 -16.30 1.13 1.89
N THR A 89 -15.52 0.07 1.71
CA THR A 89 -15.93 -1.31 1.97
C THR A 89 -15.16 -1.85 3.16
N ILE A 90 -15.87 -2.33 4.16
CA ILE A 90 -15.32 -2.89 5.40
C ILE A 90 -15.60 -4.39 5.40
N ALA A 91 -14.55 -5.20 5.47
CA ALA A 91 -14.66 -6.66 5.48
C ALA A 91 -15.47 -7.16 6.68
N GLU A 92 -16.14 -8.30 6.52
CA GLU A 92 -17.03 -8.86 7.53
C GLU A 92 -16.35 -9.16 8.87
N ASP A 93 -15.09 -9.58 8.82
CA ASP A 93 -14.22 -9.88 9.95
C ASP A 93 -13.43 -8.65 10.44
N LEU A 94 -13.69 -7.48 9.87
CA LEU A 94 -13.02 -6.21 10.13
C LEU A 94 -11.50 -6.26 9.88
N SER A 95 -11.00 -7.26 9.14
CA SER A 95 -9.56 -7.45 8.90
C SER A 95 -9.01 -6.49 7.84
N LYS A 96 -9.88 -5.87 7.06
CA LYS A 96 -9.53 -5.10 5.86
C LYS A 96 -10.56 -4.02 5.59
N THR A 97 -10.06 -2.87 5.13
CA THR A 97 -10.86 -1.80 4.54
C THR A 97 -10.38 -1.51 3.13
N THR A 98 -11.31 -1.25 2.22
CA THR A 98 -11.04 -0.80 0.86
C THR A 98 -11.72 0.54 0.66
N PHE A 99 -10.95 1.59 0.42
CA PHE A 99 -11.41 2.94 0.15
C PHE A 99 -11.14 3.27 -1.32
N GLU A 100 -12.19 3.54 -2.08
CA GLU A 100 -12.15 3.75 -3.53
C GLU A 100 -12.75 5.11 -3.88
N ILE A 101 -12.08 5.81 -4.80
CA ILE A 101 -12.57 7.03 -5.41
C ILE A 101 -12.78 6.74 -6.89
N PHE A 102 -13.96 7.06 -7.39
CA PHE A 102 -14.37 6.94 -8.78
C PHE A 102 -14.65 8.31 -9.38
N LYS A 103 -14.61 8.41 -10.70
CA LYS A 103 -15.16 9.56 -11.44
C LYS A 103 -16.67 9.70 -11.19
N GLU A 104 -17.27 10.78 -11.70
CA GLU A 104 -18.72 11.05 -11.61
C GLU A 104 -19.58 9.88 -12.13
N ASP A 105 -19.05 9.10 -13.09
CA ASP A 105 -19.71 7.91 -13.65
C ASP A 105 -19.88 6.74 -12.65
N GLY A 106 -19.22 6.80 -11.48
CA GLY A 106 -19.24 5.76 -10.45
C GLY A 106 -18.61 4.42 -10.86
N LYS A 107 -17.86 4.39 -11.97
CA LYS A 107 -17.29 3.18 -12.57
C LYS A 107 -15.79 3.28 -12.79
N THR A 108 -15.32 4.42 -13.26
CA THR A 108 -13.90 4.63 -13.56
C THR A 108 -13.15 4.96 -12.28
N LEU A 109 -12.26 4.08 -11.86
CA LEU A 109 -11.41 4.32 -10.68
C LEU A 109 -10.46 5.49 -10.91
N VAL A 110 -10.29 6.30 -9.88
CA VAL A 110 -9.29 7.37 -9.75
C VAL A 110 -8.21 6.93 -8.78
N SER A 111 -8.62 6.37 -7.63
CA SER A 111 -7.69 5.78 -6.67
C SER A 111 -8.36 4.66 -5.85
N LYS A 112 -7.51 3.79 -5.31
CA LYS A 112 -7.90 2.69 -4.44
C LYS A 112 -6.87 2.51 -3.35
N LYS A 113 -7.32 2.53 -2.10
CA LYS A 113 -6.50 2.25 -0.93
C LYS A 113 -7.06 1.06 -0.16
N VAL A 114 -6.24 0.03 -0.01
CA VAL A 114 -6.54 -1.15 0.79
C VAL A 114 -5.67 -1.12 2.03
N THR A 115 -6.28 -1.22 3.21
CA THR A 115 -5.57 -1.26 4.49
C THR A 115 -5.95 -2.53 5.24
N LEU A 116 -4.94 -3.23 5.75
CA LEU A 116 -5.09 -4.48 6.49
C LEU A 116 -4.97 -4.24 8.01
N LYS A 117 -5.42 -5.22 8.79
CA LYS A 117 -5.38 -5.20 10.26
C LYS A 117 -3.97 -5.09 10.83
N ASP A 118 -2.96 -5.60 10.13
CA ASP A 118 -1.54 -5.44 10.47
C ASP A 118 -1.01 -4.02 10.22
N LYS A 119 -1.87 -3.10 9.75
CA LYS A 119 -1.59 -1.71 9.41
C LYS A 119 -0.78 -1.52 8.12
N SER A 120 -0.45 -2.59 7.42
CA SER A 120 0.07 -2.47 6.06
C SER A 120 -1.04 -1.96 5.12
N SER A 121 -0.62 -1.27 4.06
CA SER A 121 -1.55 -0.74 3.08
C SER A 121 -0.98 -0.75 1.67
N THR A 122 -1.87 -0.83 0.69
CA THR A 122 -1.56 -0.62 -0.73
C THR A 122 -2.46 0.49 -1.25
N GLU A 123 -1.87 1.49 -1.88
CA GLU A 123 -2.55 2.59 -2.54
C GLU A 123 -2.20 2.60 -4.02
N GLU A 124 -3.21 2.61 -4.89
CA GLU A 124 -3.09 2.62 -6.34
C GLU A 124 -3.81 3.86 -6.89
N LYS A 125 -3.17 4.55 -7.83
CA LYS A 125 -3.80 5.61 -8.63
C LYS A 125 -3.94 5.15 -10.07
N PHE A 126 -5.00 5.61 -10.73
CA PHE A 126 -5.36 5.17 -12.06
C PHE A 126 -5.35 6.36 -13.03
N ASN A 127 -4.89 6.11 -14.25
CA ASN A 127 -4.95 7.06 -15.35
C ASN A 127 -6.37 7.14 -15.95
N GLU A 128 -6.57 7.98 -16.97
CA GLU A 128 -7.88 8.16 -17.60
C GLU A 128 -8.46 6.89 -18.24
N LYS A 129 -7.61 5.92 -18.59
CA LYS A 129 -7.98 4.62 -19.17
C LYS A 129 -8.28 3.57 -18.09
N GLY A 130 -8.16 3.91 -16.81
CA GLY A 130 -8.31 2.98 -15.70
C GLY A 130 -7.10 2.06 -15.50
N GLU A 131 -5.93 2.39 -16.05
CA GLU A 131 -4.69 1.66 -15.82
C GLU A 131 -3.93 2.25 -14.63
N ILE A 132 -3.23 1.41 -13.86
CA ILE A 132 -2.44 1.88 -12.71
C ILE A 132 -1.29 2.78 -13.20
N SER A 133 -1.22 4.01 -12.70
CA SER A 133 -0.15 4.97 -12.98
C SER A 133 0.85 5.09 -11.83
N GLU A 134 0.38 4.89 -10.59
CA GLU A 134 1.19 4.90 -9.37
C GLU A 134 0.72 3.81 -8.42
N LYS A 135 1.66 3.24 -7.67
CA LYS A 135 1.38 2.27 -6.61
C LYS A 135 2.31 2.48 -5.43
N THR A 136 1.75 2.63 -4.23
CA THR A 136 2.50 2.69 -2.99
C THR A 136 2.12 1.51 -2.11
N ILE A 137 3.12 0.79 -1.60
CA ILE A 137 2.95 -0.26 -0.60
C ILE A 137 3.61 0.24 0.67
N ALA A 138 2.82 0.49 1.72
CA ALA A 138 3.34 0.81 3.04
C ALA A 138 3.31 -0.46 3.91
N ARG A 139 4.48 -0.87 4.39
CA ARG A 139 4.62 -2.02 5.29
C ARG A 139 4.27 -1.61 6.72
N ALA A 140 3.95 -2.59 7.56
CA ALA A 140 3.56 -2.36 8.96
C ALA A 140 4.67 -1.69 9.79
N ASN A 141 5.94 -1.89 9.43
CA ASN A 141 7.10 -1.25 10.06
C ASN A 141 7.35 0.20 9.58
N GLY A 142 6.52 0.73 8.67
CA GLY A 142 6.60 2.09 8.15
C GLY A 142 7.46 2.27 6.91
N THR A 143 8.22 1.26 6.48
CA THR A 143 8.95 1.31 5.20
C THR A 143 7.98 1.23 4.03
N ARG A 144 8.41 1.72 2.86
CA ARG A 144 7.54 1.80 1.67
C ARG A 144 8.23 1.32 0.41
N LEU A 145 7.45 0.71 -0.48
CA LEU A 145 7.76 0.59 -1.90
C LEU A 145 6.88 1.58 -2.66
N GLU A 146 7.50 2.47 -3.41
CA GLU A 146 6.84 3.51 -4.19
C GLU A 146 7.14 3.27 -5.68
N TYR A 147 6.08 3.05 -6.45
CA TYR A 147 6.15 2.86 -7.90
C TYR A 147 5.45 4.03 -8.58
N THR A 148 6.18 4.71 -9.46
CA THR A 148 5.69 5.88 -10.19
C THR A 148 5.96 5.72 -11.68
N ASP A 149 5.32 6.57 -12.49
CA ASP A 149 5.43 6.53 -13.95
C ASP A 149 5.18 5.12 -14.51
N ILE A 150 4.20 4.40 -13.94
CA ILE A 150 3.82 3.06 -14.41
C ILE A 150 3.15 3.24 -15.78
N LYS A 151 3.74 2.60 -16.79
CA LYS A 151 3.29 2.64 -18.18
C LYS A 151 2.32 1.50 -18.47
N SER A 152 1.69 1.53 -19.65
CA SER A 152 0.79 0.48 -20.10
C SER A 152 1.46 -0.91 -20.25
N ASP A 153 2.77 -0.94 -20.48
CA ASP A 153 3.58 -2.18 -20.48
C ASP A 153 3.94 -2.67 -19.06
N LYS A 154 3.43 -2.01 -18.01
CA LYS A 154 3.65 -2.28 -16.59
C LYS A 154 5.08 -2.00 -16.10
N THR A 155 5.93 -1.40 -16.91
CA THR A 155 7.23 -0.89 -16.46
C THR A 155 7.07 0.46 -15.77
N GLY A 156 8.01 0.78 -14.88
CA GLY A 156 7.98 2.06 -14.16
C GLY A 156 9.25 2.33 -13.37
N LYS A 157 9.24 3.43 -12.61
CA LYS A 157 10.26 3.73 -11.61
C LYS A 157 9.89 3.05 -10.29
N ALA A 158 10.90 2.71 -9.51
CA ALA A 158 10.73 2.14 -8.18
C ALA A 158 11.61 2.85 -7.17
N LYS A 159 11.08 3.05 -5.96
CA LYS A 159 11.83 3.45 -4.78
C LYS A 159 11.47 2.56 -3.62
N GLU A 160 12.45 2.24 -2.80
CA GLU A 160 12.23 1.65 -1.48
C GLU A 160 12.68 2.65 -0.43
N VAL A 161 11.72 3.20 0.30
CA VAL A 161 11.95 4.14 1.39
C VAL A 161 12.10 3.30 2.66
N LEU A 162 13.34 3.12 3.10
CA LEU A 162 13.67 2.51 4.37
C LEU A 162 13.53 3.56 5.49
N LYS A 163 13.82 3.16 6.73
CA LYS A 163 13.72 4.05 7.88
C LYS A 163 14.59 5.31 7.73
N ASP A 164 15.85 5.13 7.32
CA ASP A 164 16.85 6.21 7.37
C ASP A 164 17.34 6.67 5.98
N PHE A 165 17.13 5.87 4.94
CA PHE A 165 17.51 6.22 3.56
C PHE A 165 16.63 5.55 2.51
N THR A 166 16.76 6.00 1.26
CA THR A 166 15.99 5.50 0.13
C THR A 166 16.90 4.80 -0.87
N LEU A 167 16.42 3.69 -1.41
CA LEU A 167 16.99 3.00 -2.56
C LEU A 167 16.14 3.30 -3.80
N GLU A 168 16.76 3.52 -4.95
CA GLU A 168 16.06 3.85 -6.19
C GLU A 168 16.36 2.82 -7.29
N GLY A 169 15.42 2.68 -8.23
CA GLY A 169 15.53 1.70 -9.29
C GLY A 169 14.32 1.65 -10.21
N THR A 170 14.03 0.46 -10.74
CA THR A 170 13.01 0.25 -11.76
C THR A 170 12.07 -0.91 -11.41
N LEU A 171 10.85 -0.82 -11.93
CA LEU A 171 9.87 -1.89 -11.98
C LEU A 171 9.83 -2.46 -13.41
N ALA A 172 10.01 -3.77 -13.54
CA ALA A 172 9.89 -4.49 -14.80
C ALA A 172 8.46 -5.02 -15.03
N ALA A 173 8.14 -5.34 -16.28
CA ALA A 173 6.81 -5.76 -16.70
C ALA A 173 6.33 -7.07 -16.04
N ASP A 174 7.26 -7.94 -15.62
CA ASP A 174 6.99 -9.17 -14.87
C ASP A 174 6.69 -8.91 -13.38
N GLY A 175 6.79 -7.65 -12.93
CA GLY A 175 6.61 -7.24 -11.54
C GLY A 175 7.89 -7.32 -10.71
N LYS A 176 9.05 -7.63 -11.30
CA LYS A 176 10.34 -7.61 -10.60
C LYS A 176 10.78 -6.16 -10.41
N THR A 177 11.12 -5.82 -9.17
CA THR A 177 11.75 -4.55 -8.81
C THR A 177 13.25 -4.73 -8.70
N THR A 178 14.03 -3.80 -9.26
CA THR A 178 15.49 -3.79 -9.15
C THR A 178 15.95 -2.42 -8.66
N LEU A 179 16.49 -2.37 -7.45
CA LEU A 179 17.03 -1.18 -6.80
C LEU A 179 18.55 -1.22 -6.87
N LYS A 180 19.20 -0.11 -7.21
CA LYS A 180 20.64 -0.07 -7.47
C LYS A 180 21.36 0.94 -6.60
N VAL A 181 22.55 0.55 -6.14
CA VAL A 181 23.52 1.43 -5.50
C VAL A 181 24.86 1.26 -6.20
N THR A 182 25.37 2.34 -6.78
CA THR A 182 26.67 2.35 -7.45
C THR A 182 27.67 3.16 -6.64
N GLU A 183 28.87 2.59 -6.47
CA GLU A 183 30.04 3.21 -5.87
C GLU A 183 31.28 2.82 -6.70
N GLY A 184 31.89 3.80 -7.37
CA GLY A 184 32.98 3.53 -8.32
C GLY A 184 32.56 2.57 -9.43
N THR A 185 33.30 1.47 -9.60
CA THR A 185 33.01 0.38 -10.56
C THR A 185 32.04 -0.68 -10.01
N VAL A 186 31.68 -0.60 -8.73
CA VAL A 186 30.80 -1.56 -8.06
C VAL A 186 29.35 -1.12 -8.17
N THR A 187 28.47 -2.05 -8.57
CA THR A 187 27.02 -1.89 -8.55
C THR A 187 26.38 -3.01 -7.75
N LEU A 188 25.76 -2.63 -6.64
CA LEU A 188 24.88 -3.49 -5.84
C LEU A 188 23.45 -3.41 -6.42
N SER A 189 22.84 -4.56 -6.68
CA SER A 189 21.45 -4.66 -7.13
C SER A 189 20.62 -5.47 -6.15
N LYS A 190 19.69 -4.81 -5.44
CA LYS A 190 18.64 -5.47 -4.63
C LYS A 190 17.43 -5.72 -5.52
N ASN A 191 17.08 -6.98 -5.70
CA ASN A 191 15.92 -7.41 -6.46
C ASN A 191 14.80 -7.81 -5.51
N ILE A 192 13.57 -7.44 -5.84
CA ILE A 192 12.36 -7.88 -5.15
C ILE A 192 11.46 -8.50 -6.22
N SER A 193 11.21 -9.80 -6.11
CA SER A 193 10.33 -10.50 -7.05
C SER A 193 8.87 -10.08 -6.85
N LYS A 194 8.00 -10.47 -7.78
CA LYS A 194 6.55 -10.23 -7.65
C LYS A 194 5.94 -10.86 -6.38
N SER A 195 6.51 -11.97 -5.88
CA SER A 195 6.08 -12.61 -4.63
C SER A 195 6.67 -11.95 -3.37
N GLY A 196 7.55 -10.96 -3.54
CA GLY A 196 8.25 -10.28 -2.45
C GLY A 196 9.57 -10.93 -2.04
N GLU A 197 10.02 -11.98 -2.75
CA GLU A 197 11.31 -12.61 -2.49
C GLU A 197 12.46 -11.65 -2.82
N ILE A 198 13.43 -11.55 -1.91
CA ILE A 198 14.60 -10.67 -2.06
C ILE A 198 15.78 -11.50 -2.55
N THR A 199 16.47 -10.99 -3.58
CA THR A 199 17.82 -11.46 -3.95
C THR A 199 18.72 -10.27 -4.17
N VAL A 200 20.02 -10.42 -3.88
CA VAL A 200 20.97 -9.32 -4.00
C VAL A 200 22.16 -9.77 -4.82
N ALA A 201 22.55 -8.96 -5.80
CA ALA A 201 23.72 -9.20 -6.65
C ALA A 201 24.71 -8.05 -6.51
N LEU A 202 25.99 -8.33 -6.75
CA LEU A 202 27.04 -7.33 -6.78
C LEU A 202 27.91 -7.57 -8.00
N ASP A 203 27.94 -6.57 -8.88
CA ASP A 203 28.74 -6.56 -10.09
C ASP A 203 29.83 -5.50 -9.94
N ASP A 204 31.08 -5.86 -10.26
CA ASP A 204 32.20 -4.92 -10.31
C ASP A 204 32.81 -4.98 -11.70
N THR A 205 33.00 -3.82 -12.34
CA THR A 205 33.65 -3.72 -13.66
C THR A 205 35.16 -3.53 -13.57
N ASP A 206 35.72 -3.46 -12.36
CA ASP A 206 37.17 -3.41 -12.17
C ASP A 206 37.84 -4.62 -12.83
N SER A 207 38.83 -4.33 -13.68
CA SER A 207 39.67 -5.31 -14.35
C SER A 207 41.02 -5.53 -13.65
N SER A 208 41.29 -4.76 -12.59
CA SER A 208 42.44 -4.96 -11.71
C SER A 208 42.21 -6.13 -10.76
N GLY A 209 43.26 -6.54 -10.04
CA GLY A 209 43.12 -7.53 -8.96
C GLY A 209 42.20 -7.08 -7.82
N ASN A 210 41.79 -5.80 -7.75
CA ASN A 210 40.95 -5.29 -6.68
C ASN A 210 39.45 -5.53 -6.86
N LYS A 211 39.05 -6.24 -7.91
CA LYS A 211 37.66 -6.56 -8.24
C LYS A 211 36.91 -7.22 -7.08
N LYS A 212 35.72 -6.71 -6.79
CA LYS A 212 34.78 -7.30 -5.83
C LYS A 212 33.86 -8.30 -6.50
N SER A 213 33.44 -9.29 -5.71
CA SER A 213 32.43 -10.26 -6.09
C SER A 213 31.44 -10.43 -4.93
N GLY A 214 30.20 -10.75 -5.25
CA GLY A 214 29.15 -11.02 -4.27
C GLY A 214 28.62 -12.43 -4.40
N THR A 215 28.41 -13.11 -3.28
CA THR A 215 27.68 -14.38 -3.20
C THR A 215 26.46 -14.20 -2.31
N TRP A 216 25.27 -14.43 -2.86
CA TRP A 216 24.00 -14.35 -2.14
C TRP A 216 23.62 -15.69 -1.54
N ASP A 217 23.27 -15.68 -0.26
CA ASP A 217 22.64 -16.79 0.44
C ASP A 217 21.20 -16.40 0.82
N SER A 218 20.23 -17.02 0.15
CA SER A 218 18.80 -16.79 0.41
C SER A 218 18.32 -17.39 1.73
N GLY A 219 19.03 -18.37 2.29
CA GLY A 219 18.69 -18.98 3.58
C GLY A 219 18.91 -18.03 4.74
N THR A 220 19.88 -17.13 4.60
CA THR A 220 20.25 -16.14 5.62
C THR A 220 20.02 -14.68 5.17
N SER A 221 19.46 -14.47 3.98
CA SER A 221 19.32 -13.16 3.34
C SER A 221 20.62 -12.34 3.37
N THR A 222 21.75 -12.99 3.11
CA THR A 222 23.08 -12.41 3.28
C THR A 222 23.85 -12.37 1.97
N LEU A 223 24.40 -11.20 1.64
CA LEU A 223 25.38 -11.04 0.57
C LEU A 223 26.79 -11.03 1.19
N THR A 224 27.59 -12.04 0.87
CA THR A 224 29.02 -12.04 1.21
C THR A 224 29.81 -11.37 0.10
N ILE A 225 30.57 -10.32 0.42
CA ILE A 225 31.45 -9.60 -0.48
C ILE A 225 32.86 -10.16 -0.34
N SER A 226 33.50 -10.46 -1.46
CA SER A 226 34.87 -10.96 -1.52
C SER A 226 35.73 -10.15 -2.47
N LYS A 227 37.02 -10.06 -2.17
CA LYS A 227 38.07 -9.40 -2.96
C LYS A 227 39.34 -10.25 -2.88
N ASN A 228 40.07 -10.42 -3.98
CA ASN A 228 41.28 -11.27 -4.00
C ASN A 228 41.05 -12.70 -3.45
N SER A 229 39.87 -13.28 -3.73
CA SER A 229 39.47 -14.61 -3.21
C SER A 229 39.32 -14.72 -1.68
N GLN A 230 39.25 -13.58 -0.97
CA GLN A 230 39.00 -13.54 0.46
C GLN A 230 37.69 -12.80 0.75
N LYS A 231 36.91 -13.32 1.70
CA LYS A 231 35.73 -12.61 2.21
C LYS A 231 36.19 -11.35 2.94
N THR A 232 35.53 -10.23 2.68
CA THR A 232 35.87 -8.95 3.33
C THR A 232 34.74 -8.50 4.24
N LYS A 233 33.51 -8.59 3.76
CA LYS A 233 32.32 -8.12 4.46
C LYS A 233 31.13 -9.01 4.15
N GLN A 234 30.12 -8.95 4.99
CA GLN A 234 28.77 -9.40 4.64
C GLN A 234 27.77 -8.28 4.86
N LEU A 235 26.76 -8.24 3.99
CA LEU A 235 25.58 -7.40 4.10
C LEU A 235 24.37 -8.29 4.36
N VAL A 236 23.68 -8.11 5.48
CA VAL A 236 22.46 -8.86 5.80
C VAL A 236 21.25 -7.97 5.56
N PHE A 237 20.31 -8.43 4.75
CA PHE A 237 19.04 -7.77 4.45
C PHE A 237 17.96 -8.38 5.35
N THR A 238 17.63 -7.68 6.42
CA THR A 238 16.84 -8.23 7.53
C THR A 238 15.34 -8.29 7.22
N LYS A 239 14.58 -9.01 8.06
CA LYS A 239 13.11 -9.09 7.93
C LYS A 239 12.43 -7.79 8.36
N GLU A 240 13.15 -6.96 9.11
CA GLU A 240 12.73 -5.65 9.58
C GLU A 240 12.96 -4.54 8.54
N ASP A 241 13.36 -4.90 7.31
CA ASP A 241 13.73 -4.00 6.22
C ASP A 241 14.92 -3.08 6.56
N THR A 242 15.91 -3.61 7.31
CA THR A 242 17.19 -2.94 7.55
C THR A 242 18.32 -3.65 6.81
N ILE A 243 19.46 -2.97 6.67
CA ILE A 243 20.70 -3.56 6.14
C ILE A 243 21.75 -3.47 7.22
N THR A 244 22.41 -4.58 7.54
CA THR A 244 23.55 -4.57 8.45
C THR A 244 24.82 -4.95 7.72
N VAL A 245 25.96 -4.43 8.18
CA VAL A 245 27.30 -4.78 7.67
C VAL A 245 28.15 -5.36 8.78
N GLN A 246 28.91 -6.40 8.47
CA GLN A 246 29.92 -6.95 9.36
C GLN A 246 31.18 -7.34 8.56
N ASN A 247 32.36 -7.12 9.14
CA ASN A 247 33.63 -7.46 8.50
C ASN A 247 34.02 -8.91 8.80
N TYR A 248 34.79 -9.49 7.89
CA TYR A 248 35.58 -10.68 8.15
C TYR A 248 36.99 -10.30 8.65
N ASP A 249 37.64 -11.26 9.31
CA ASP A 249 39.05 -11.20 9.66
C ASP A 249 39.94 -11.08 8.42
N SER A 250 41.21 -10.74 8.63
CA SER A 250 42.19 -10.63 7.53
C SER A 250 42.41 -11.94 6.75
N ALA A 251 42.06 -13.09 7.32
CA ALA A 251 42.08 -14.37 6.64
C ALA A 251 40.84 -14.60 5.74
N GLY A 252 39.78 -13.79 5.91
CA GLY A 252 38.51 -13.92 5.20
C GLY A 252 37.70 -15.14 5.63
N THR A 253 37.86 -15.58 6.88
CA THR A 253 37.28 -16.83 7.40
C THR A 253 36.24 -16.60 8.48
N ASN A 254 36.56 -15.82 9.52
CA ASN A 254 35.67 -15.56 10.64
C ASN A 254 35.14 -14.12 10.58
N LEU A 255 33.93 -13.91 11.09
CA LEU A 255 33.41 -12.58 11.29
C LEU A 255 34.08 -11.93 12.51
N GLU A 256 34.41 -10.65 12.39
CA GLU A 256 34.96 -9.84 13.47
C GLU A 256 33.95 -8.82 13.99
N GLY A 257 34.10 -8.46 15.26
CA GLY A 257 33.26 -7.46 15.90
C GLY A 257 31.78 -7.82 15.94
N LYS A 258 30.91 -6.82 15.82
CA LYS A 258 29.46 -6.97 15.77
C LYS A 258 28.94 -6.38 14.46
N ALA A 259 27.84 -6.95 13.94
CA ALA A 259 27.12 -6.34 12.83
C ALA A 259 26.62 -4.94 13.22
N VAL A 260 26.74 -3.99 12.30
CA VAL A 260 26.32 -2.60 12.46
C VAL A 260 25.22 -2.30 11.45
N GLU A 261 24.12 -1.71 11.91
CA GLU A 261 23.04 -1.25 11.04
C GLU A 261 23.51 -0.06 10.18
N ILE A 262 23.19 -0.12 8.89
CA ILE A 262 23.41 0.96 7.95
C ILE A 262 22.25 1.93 8.08
N THR A 263 22.56 3.18 8.42
CA THR A 263 21.60 4.26 8.66
C THR A 263 21.66 5.32 7.57
N THR A 264 22.63 5.28 6.66
CA THR A 264 22.70 6.21 5.54
C THR A 264 23.07 5.51 4.24
N LEU A 265 22.65 6.10 3.10
CA LEU A 265 23.11 5.64 1.79
C LEU A 265 24.63 5.76 1.64
N LYS A 266 25.26 6.72 2.34
CA LYS A 266 26.72 6.88 2.36
C LYS A 266 27.41 5.69 3.02
N GLU A 267 26.91 5.21 4.15
CA GLU A 267 27.45 4.02 4.83
C GLU A 267 27.32 2.77 3.96
N LEU A 268 26.21 2.62 3.24
CA LEU A 268 26.06 1.55 2.26
C LEU A 268 27.11 1.65 1.15
N LYS A 269 27.31 2.85 0.59
CA LYS A 269 28.37 3.08 -0.41
C LYS A 269 29.76 2.82 0.14
N ASP A 270 30.04 3.24 1.37
CA ASP A 270 31.33 2.98 2.02
C ASP A 270 31.56 1.47 2.25
N ALA A 271 30.51 0.68 2.46
CA ALA A 271 30.61 -0.78 2.53
C ALA A 271 30.91 -1.46 1.17
N LEU A 272 30.71 -0.76 0.05
CA LEU A 272 31.01 -1.24 -1.31
C LEU A 272 32.42 -0.88 -1.80
N LYS A 273 33.15 -0.02 -1.09
CA LYS A 273 34.54 0.36 -1.39
C LYS A 273 35.52 -0.77 -1.10
#